data_AF-A0A2E7J4T8-F1
#
_entry.id   AF-A0A2E7J4T8-F1
#
_cell.length_a   1.000
_cell.length_b   1.000
_cell.length_c   1.000
_cell.angle_alpha   90.00
_cell.angle_beta   90.00
_cell.angle_gamma   90.00
#
_symmetry.space_group_name_H-M   'P 1'
#
loop_
_entity.id
_entity.type
_entity.pdbx_description
1 polymer ?
#
loop_
_entity_poly.entity_id
_entity_poly.type
_entity_poly.pdbx_seq_one_letter_code
_entity_poly.pdbx_strand_id
1 'polypeptide(L)'
;MGGMDTADRVRKIPNKGKLEWNNIYAGDSLEGMRLLEDASIDLVMTSPPYADMKSYAGGFQTFHPDNYVEWFLPYIGEVARILKPTGSFILNINDKSIDGFRHPFIFELIFAIHNINDYCKIKKIKPVEMHGLKLFERLFWNKGKYLAHPSRFGDKVEYLFWFSKSKDRKFNIDPMRLEYDSKSVKRMERPLLKRFVRDSGEEVTEYKKGGEGSWAPNPEGALPSVLIEEGAMHHVRPIVEELPEGTILITERLDSENIELVQPKIGDSPHPSTIVTIGSETRRIAGNHVAVYPERLASYFIQGATDVDDIVLDPFMGTGTTAVVAKALGRKYIGFDQVEEYVKTAMERVENGPYVKDLQDVKAPSPSLSDWTTLKEES
;
A
#
# COMPACT_ATOMS: atom_id res chain seq x y z
N MET A 1 2.60 -25.14 -30.04
CA MET A 1 1.25 -25.37 -29.47
C MET A 1 0.58 -24.00 -29.43
N GLY A 2 -0.60 -23.87 -30.03
CA GLY A 2 -1.24 -22.58 -30.30
C GLY A 2 -1.48 -21.76 -29.04
N GLY A 3 -1.05 -20.49 -29.07
CA GLY A 3 -1.43 -19.51 -28.07
C GLY A 3 -2.91 -19.24 -28.19
N MET A 4 -3.68 -19.63 -27.18
CA MET A 4 -5.03 -19.08 -26.97
C MET A 4 -4.89 -17.59 -26.71
N ASP A 5 -5.63 -16.79 -27.47
CA ASP A 5 -5.74 -15.34 -27.30
C ASP A 5 -6.20 -15.01 -25.87
N THR A 6 -5.55 -14.06 -25.20
CA THR A 6 -5.89 -13.64 -23.83
C THR A 6 -7.32 -13.06 -23.75
N ALA A 7 -7.87 -12.63 -24.90
CA ALA A 7 -9.23 -12.14 -25.05
C ALA A 7 -10.33 -13.16 -24.70
N ASP A 8 -10.08 -14.47 -24.81
CA ASP A 8 -11.09 -15.52 -24.51
C ASP A 8 -11.12 -15.94 -23.03
N ARG A 9 -10.36 -15.28 -22.14
CA ARG A 9 -10.17 -15.70 -20.74
C ARG A 9 -10.86 -14.85 -19.68
N VAL A 10 -11.60 -13.80 -20.04
CA VAL A 10 -12.34 -12.98 -19.06
C VAL A 10 -13.47 -13.81 -18.46
N ARG A 11 -13.30 -14.27 -17.22
CA ARG A 11 -14.31 -15.05 -16.50
C ARG A 11 -15.40 -14.13 -15.98
N LYS A 12 -16.66 -14.49 -16.18
CA LYS A 12 -17.80 -13.81 -15.56
C LYS A 12 -18.12 -14.41 -14.20
N ILE A 13 -18.65 -13.59 -13.30
CA ILE A 13 -19.21 -14.09 -12.04
C ILE A 13 -20.36 -15.05 -12.38
N PRO A 14 -20.31 -16.32 -11.95
CA PRO A 14 -21.36 -17.29 -12.26
C PRO A 14 -22.62 -16.99 -11.43
N ASN A 15 -23.79 -17.33 -11.97
CA ASN A 15 -25.06 -17.17 -11.25
C ASN A 15 -25.16 -18.06 -10.00
N LYS A 16 -24.50 -19.22 -10.02
CA LYS A 16 -24.41 -20.20 -8.91
C LYS A 16 -23.10 -20.99 -9.03
N GLY A 17 -22.56 -21.44 -7.91
CA GLY A 17 -21.35 -22.27 -7.85
C GLY A 17 -20.20 -21.59 -7.13
N LYS A 18 -19.08 -22.31 -7.00
CA LYS A 18 -17.88 -21.80 -6.33
C LYS A 18 -17.01 -21.03 -7.32
N LEU A 19 -16.40 -19.96 -6.83
CA LEU A 19 -15.34 -19.26 -7.53
C LEU A 19 -14.02 -20.03 -7.35
N GLU A 20 -13.21 -20.05 -8.40
CA GLU A 20 -11.87 -20.62 -8.36
C GLU A 20 -10.83 -19.57 -7.96
N TRP A 21 -9.89 -19.95 -7.09
CA TRP A 21 -8.71 -19.16 -6.75
C TRP A 21 -7.83 -18.91 -7.99
N ASN A 22 -6.95 -17.92 -7.90
CA ASN A 22 -6.07 -17.44 -8.96
C ASN A 22 -6.82 -16.95 -10.20
N ASN A 23 -7.96 -16.29 -9.99
CA ASN A 23 -8.77 -15.72 -11.06
C ASN A 23 -9.28 -14.33 -10.71
N ILE A 24 -9.49 -13.53 -11.74
CA ILE A 24 -10.14 -12.23 -11.67
C ILE A 24 -11.44 -12.35 -12.49
N TYR A 25 -12.56 -11.98 -11.90
CA TYR A 25 -13.88 -12.10 -12.51
C TYR A 25 -14.44 -10.73 -12.89
N ALA A 26 -15.00 -10.63 -14.09
CA ALA A 26 -15.73 -9.46 -14.52
C ALA A 26 -17.16 -9.46 -13.95
N GLY A 27 -17.51 -8.39 -13.22
CA GLY A 27 -18.83 -8.18 -12.64
C GLY A 27 -18.83 -7.36 -11.35
N ASP A 28 -19.99 -7.26 -10.72
CA ASP A 28 -20.15 -6.60 -9.42
C ASP A 28 -19.47 -7.40 -8.31
N SER A 29 -18.50 -6.78 -7.63
CA SER A 29 -17.73 -7.43 -6.58
C SER A 29 -18.55 -7.78 -5.35
N LEU A 30 -19.65 -7.09 -5.08
CA LEU A 30 -20.56 -7.44 -4.00
C LEU A 30 -21.25 -8.79 -4.29
N GLU A 31 -21.71 -9.00 -5.52
CA GLU A 31 -22.29 -10.29 -5.94
C GLU A 31 -21.23 -11.39 -5.95
N GLY A 32 -20.02 -11.08 -6.40
CA GLY A 32 -18.88 -12.01 -6.37
C GLY A 32 -18.51 -12.45 -4.96
N MET A 33 -18.39 -11.51 -4.02
CA MET A 33 -18.06 -11.81 -2.62
C MET A 33 -19.13 -12.67 -1.93
N ARG A 34 -20.42 -12.52 -2.27
CA ARG A 34 -21.51 -13.37 -1.75
C ARG A 34 -21.37 -14.85 -2.10
N LEU A 35 -20.63 -15.19 -3.16
CA LEU A 35 -20.33 -16.57 -3.55
C LEU A 35 -19.13 -17.16 -2.80
N LEU A 36 -18.36 -16.34 -2.09
CA LEU A 36 -17.24 -16.80 -1.27
C LEU A 36 -17.72 -17.32 0.09
N GLU A 37 -17.08 -18.37 0.56
CA GLU A 37 -17.35 -18.97 1.86
C GLU A 37 -16.96 -18.01 3.01
N ASP A 38 -17.68 -18.08 4.13
CA ASP A 38 -17.34 -17.37 5.36
C ASP A 38 -15.91 -17.73 5.79
N ALA A 39 -15.18 -16.75 6.33
CA ALA A 39 -13.84 -16.98 6.88
C ALA A 39 -12.87 -17.73 5.94
N SER A 40 -12.89 -17.41 4.65
CA SER A 40 -12.05 -18.03 3.61
C SER A 40 -10.85 -17.18 3.17
N ILE A 41 -10.86 -15.87 3.42
CA ILE A 41 -9.84 -14.91 2.93
C ILE A 41 -8.87 -14.50 4.05
N ASP A 42 -7.56 -14.47 3.77
CA ASP A 42 -6.53 -14.04 4.72
C ASP A 42 -6.30 -12.52 4.68
N LEU A 43 -6.32 -11.93 3.49
CA LEU A 43 -6.14 -10.50 3.29
C LEU A 43 -7.12 -9.96 2.25
N VAL A 44 -7.81 -8.88 2.61
CA VAL A 44 -8.43 -7.99 1.62
C VAL A 44 -7.59 -6.72 1.54
N MET A 45 -7.05 -6.40 0.37
CA MET A 45 -6.35 -5.14 0.12
C MET A 45 -6.99 -4.47 -1.07
N THR A 46 -7.41 -3.21 -0.91
CA THR A 46 -8.17 -2.55 -1.96
C THR A 46 -8.16 -1.03 -1.88
N SER A 47 -8.51 -0.42 -3.01
CA SER A 47 -8.76 1.00 -3.16
C SER A 47 -10.09 1.17 -3.91
N PRO A 48 -11.22 1.35 -3.19
CA PRO A 48 -12.52 1.52 -3.85
C PRO A 48 -12.53 2.80 -4.72
N PRO A 49 -13.46 2.90 -5.69
CA PRO A 49 -13.73 4.15 -6.37
C PRO A 49 -13.94 5.30 -5.38
N TYR A 50 -13.28 6.45 -5.59
CA TYR A 50 -13.42 7.60 -4.70
C TYR A 50 -14.65 8.43 -5.07
N ALA A 51 -15.23 9.12 -4.08
CA ALA A 51 -16.43 9.93 -4.25
C ALA A 51 -16.26 11.02 -5.33
N ASP A 52 -17.27 11.18 -6.20
CA ASP A 52 -17.32 12.19 -7.27
C ASP A 52 -16.12 12.23 -8.23
N MET A 53 -15.42 11.12 -8.46
CA MET A 53 -14.41 11.02 -9.52
C MET A 53 -15.08 10.67 -10.86
N LYS A 54 -15.30 11.69 -11.70
CA LYS A 54 -16.02 11.63 -12.99
C LYS A 54 -15.38 10.74 -14.09
N SER A 55 -14.40 9.89 -13.78
CA SER A 55 -13.54 9.28 -14.81
C SER A 55 -13.12 7.83 -14.56
N TYR A 56 -13.94 7.01 -13.90
CA TYR A 56 -13.74 5.55 -13.95
C TYR A 56 -14.36 5.02 -15.25
N ALA A 57 -13.58 4.30 -16.06
CA ALA A 57 -14.10 3.61 -17.24
C ALA A 57 -15.22 2.62 -16.82
N GLY A 58 -16.21 2.39 -17.69
CA GLY A 58 -17.29 1.42 -17.44
C GLY A 58 -18.61 1.98 -16.90
N GLY A 59 -18.78 3.30 -16.81
CA GLY A 59 -20.09 3.91 -16.48
C GLY A 59 -20.48 3.84 -15.01
N PHE A 60 -19.50 3.67 -14.11
CA PHE A 60 -19.72 3.69 -12.67
C PHE A 60 -20.36 5.03 -12.26
N GLN A 61 -21.54 4.99 -11.63
CA GLN A 61 -22.17 6.19 -11.10
C GLN A 61 -21.32 6.75 -9.97
N THR A 62 -20.89 7.99 -10.10
CA THR A 62 -20.19 8.68 -9.03
C THR A 62 -21.16 9.02 -7.91
N PHE A 63 -20.77 8.75 -6.68
CA PHE A 63 -21.56 9.12 -5.49
C PHE A 63 -21.00 10.39 -4.87
N HIS A 64 -21.90 11.31 -4.52
CA HIS A 64 -21.57 12.43 -3.64
C HIS A 64 -21.00 11.88 -2.32
N PRO A 65 -19.97 12.51 -1.72
CA PRO A 65 -19.38 12.03 -0.47
C PRO A 65 -20.37 11.75 0.67
N ASP A 66 -21.49 12.47 0.74
CA ASP A 66 -22.57 12.22 1.71
C ASP A 66 -23.19 10.82 1.61
N ASN A 67 -23.19 10.23 0.40
CA ASN A 67 -23.79 8.92 0.14
C ASN A 67 -22.74 7.80 0.15
N TYR A 68 -21.45 8.14 0.29
CA TYR A 68 -20.35 7.21 0.13
C TYR A 68 -20.38 6.09 1.17
N VAL A 69 -20.59 6.45 2.44
CA VAL A 69 -20.59 5.48 3.54
C VAL A 69 -21.69 4.46 3.36
N GLU A 70 -22.92 4.89 3.08
CA GLU A 70 -24.07 4.00 2.91
C GLU A 70 -23.90 3.07 1.70
N TRP A 71 -23.32 3.57 0.60
CA TRP A 71 -22.98 2.76 -0.56
C TRP A 71 -21.92 1.70 -0.25
N PHE A 72 -20.89 2.03 0.54
CA PHE A 72 -19.75 1.15 0.76
C PHE A 72 -19.95 0.14 1.89
N LEU A 73 -20.83 0.42 2.85
CA LEU A 73 -21.08 -0.45 4.01
C LEU A 73 -21.43 -1.92 3.65
N PRO A 74 -22.26 -2.22 2.63
CA PRO A 74 -22.51 -3.61 2.22
C PRO A 74 -21.25 -4.35 1.79
N TYR A 75 -20.31 -3.69 1.11
CA TYR A 75 -19.04 -4.30 0.71
C TYR A 75 -18.19 -4.63 1.93
N ILE A 76 -18.12 -3.71 2.91
CA ILE A 76 -17.37 -3.96 4.14
C ILE A 76 -18.00 -5.08 4.96
N GLY A 77 -19.34 -5.18 4.99
CA GLY A 77 -20.03 -6.30 5.63
C GLY A 77 -19.62 -7.65 5.02
N GLU A 78 -19.60 -7.75 3.69
CA GLU A 78 -19.13 -8.96 3.01
C GLU A 78 -17.64 -9.23 3.26
N VAL A 79 -16.79 -8.19 3.22
CA VAL A 79 -15.36 -8.31 3.59
C VAL A 79 -15.21 -8.85 5.01
N ALA A 80 -15.99 -8.35 5.97
CA ALA A 80 -15.96 -8.81 7.35
C ALA A 80 -16.41 -10.28 7.49
N ARG A 81 -17.41 -10.69 6.71
CA ARG A 81 -17.90 -12.08 6.67
C ARG A 81 -16.84 -13.04 6.12
N ILE A 82 -16.26 -12.74 4.97
CA ILE A 82 -15.34 -13.64 4.26
C ILE A 82 -13.93 -13.66 4.85
N LEU A 83 -13.53 -12.63 5.60
CA LEU A 83 -12.24 -12.62 6.27
C LEU A 83 -12.14 -13.71 7.31
N LYS A 84 -10.98 -14.37 7.40
CA LYS A 84 -10.66 -15.25 8.54
C LYS A 84 -10.62 -14.44 9.85
N PRO A 85 -10.82 -15.07 11.02
CA PRO A 85 -10.61 -14.41 12.31
C PRO A 85 -9.22 -13.78 12.47
N THR A 86 -8.20 -14.38 11.86
CA THR A 86 -6.81 -13.90 11.82
C THR A 86 -6.51 -12.98 10.64
N GLY A 87 -7.48 -12.76 9.76
CA GLY A 87 -7.29 -12.02 8.52
C GLY A 87 -7.32 -10.50 8.71
N SER A 88 -6.85 -9.80 7.66
CA SER A 88 -6.70 -8.35 7.64
C SER A 88 -7.46 -7.70 6.49
N PHE A 89 -7.98 -6.50 6.71
CA PHE A 89 -8.52 -5.65 5.65
C PHE A 89 -7.74 -4.33 5.60
N ILE A 90 -7.16 -4.02 4.46
CA ILE A 90 -6.35 -2.84 4.23
C ILE A 90 -7.06 -1.98 3.18
N LEU A 91 -7.61 -0.87 3.65
CA LEU A 91 -8.39 0.07 2.85
C LEU A 91 -7.53 1.29 2.53
N ASN A 92 -7.14 1.42 1.26
CA ASN A 92 -6.58 2.65 0.72
C ASN A 92 -7.74 3.58 0.34
N ILE A 93 -7.78 4.78 0.94
CA ILE A 93 -8.82 5.77 0.63
C ILE A 93 -8.33 7.19 0.90
N ASN A 94 -8.82 8.18 0.16
CA ASN A 94 -8.55 9.58 0.45
C ASN A 94 -9.81 10.44 0.45
N ASP A 95 -9.79 11.50 1.26
CA ASP A 95 -10.90 12.42 1.36
C ASP A 95 -10.94 13.36 0.14
N LYS A 96 -12.02 14.13 0.06
CA LYS A 96 -12.21 15.09 -1.01
C LYS A 96 -12.54 16.44 -0.43
N SER A 97 -12.19 17.49 -1.16
CA SER A 97 -12.63 18.83 -0.84
C SER A 97 -13.78 19.28 -1.73
N ILE A 98 -14.84 19.78 -1.10
CA ILE A 98 -16.04 20.34 -1.72
C ILE A 98 -16.19 21.76 -1.22
N ASP A 99 -16.39 22.71 -2.13
CA ASP A 99 -16.57 24.12 -1.84
C ASP A 99 -15.48 24.72 -0.91
N GLY A 100 -14.25 24.24 -1.04
CA GLY A 100 -13.09 24.68 -0.26
C GLY A 100 -12.85 23.91 1.05
N PHE A 101 -13.80 23.10 1.52
CA PHE A 101 -13.73 22.36 2.78
C PHE A 101 -13.46 20.87 2.55
N ARG A 102 -12.69 20.21 3.44
CA ARG A 102 -12.52 18.75 3.39
C ARG A 102 -13.79 18.07 3.90
N HIS A 103 -14.30 17.12 3.12
CA HIS A 103 -15.48 16.35 3.46
C HIS A 103 -15.13 15.22 4.44
N PRO A 104 -15.84 15.06 5.58
CA PRO A 104 -15.42 14.15 6.65
C PRO A 104 -15.83 12.69 6.46
N PHE A 105 -16.26 12.27 5.26
CA PHE A 105 -16.94 10.99 5.03
C PHE A 105 -16.08 9.77 5.40
N ILE A 106 -14.76 9.89 5.34
CA ILE A 106 -13.83 8.84 5.77
C ILE A 106 -13.90 8.61 7.28
N PHE A 107 -13.98 9.68 8.06
CA PHE A 107 -14.11 9.57 9.52
C PHE A 107 -15.48 9.01 9.90
N GLU A 108 -16.52 9.40 9.16
CA GLU A 108 -17.85 8.81 9.27
C GLU A 108 -17.84 7.31 8.93
N LEU A 109 -17.11 6.89 7.90
CA LEU A 109 -16.94 5.48 7.54
C LEU A 109 -16.32 4.67 8.69
N ILE A 110 -15.23 5.17 9.29
CA ILE A 110 -14.58 4.51 10.43
C ILE A 110 -15.54 4.42 11.62
N PHE A 111 -16.25 5.52 11.91
CA PHE A 111 -17.26 5.53 12.96
C PHE A 111 -18.36 4.49 12.70
N ALA A 112 -18.85 4.40 11.46
CA ALA A 112 -19.88 3.45 11.04
C ALA A 112 -19.43 2.00 11.22
N ILE A 113 -18.20 1.65 10.83
CA ILE A 113 -17.66 0.29 11.02
C ILE A 113 -17.64 -0.09 12.50
N HIS A 114 -17.19 0.81 13.38
CA HIS A 114 -17.08 0.53 14.81
C HIS A 114 -18.44 0.53 15.55
N ASN A 115 -19.46 1.23 15.01
CA ASN A 115 -20.74 1.47 15.68
C ASN A 115 -21.93 1.09 14.79
N ILE A 116 -21.77 0.04 13.97
CA ILE A 116 -22.67 -0.25 12.85
C ILE A 116 -24.15 -0.34 13.23
N ASN A 117 -24.47 -0.94 14.37
CA ASN A 117 -25.85 -1.09 14.83
C ASN A 117 -26.52 0.26 15.08
N ASP A 118 -25.82 1.20 15.72
CA ASP A 118 -26.38 2.52 16.01
C ASP A 118 -26.31 3.41 14.78
N TYR A 119 -25.26 3.29 13.95
CA TYR A 119 -25.17 3.97 12.68
C TYR A 119 -26.34 3.61 11.75
N CYS A 120 -26.66 2.31 11.59
CA CYS A 120 -27.80 1.84 10.80
C CYS A 120 -29.13 2.42 11.32
N LYS A 121 -29.34 2.51 12.64
CA LYS A 121 -30.54 3.13 13.23
C LYS A 121 -30.61 4.63 12.95
N ILE A 122 -29.49 5.34 13.13
CA ILE A 122 -29.39 6.80 12.91
C ILE A 122 -29.71 7.13 11.44
N LYS A 123 -29.10 6.39 10.50
CA LYS A 123 -29.29 6.58 9.06
C LYS A 123 -30.55 5.90 8.51
N LYS A 124 -31.25 5.10 9.31
CA LYS A 124 -32.44 4.31 8.93
C LYS A 124 -32.19 3.40 7.73
N ILE A 125 -30.99 2.80 7.66
CA ILE A 125 -30.60 1.85 6.62
C ILE A 125 -30.72 0.41 7.13
N LYS A 126 -30.66 -0.55 6.20
CA LYS A 126 -30.72 -1.99 6.54
C LYS A 126 -29.55 -2.35 7.48
N PRO A 127 -29.77 -3.23 8.48
CA PRO A 127 -28.69 -3.72 9.33
C PRO A 127 -27.57 -4.36 8.52
N VAL A 128 -26.33 -4.09 8.90
CA VAL A 128 -25.11 -4.70 8.34
C VAL A 128 -24.31 -5.29 9.49
N GLU A 129 -23.84 -6.53 9.30
CA GLU A 129 -22.98 -7.22 10.26
C GLU A 129 -21.51 -6.88 9.96
N MET A 130 -20.79 -6.37 10.96
CA MET A 130 -19.34 -6.11 10.84
C MET A 130 -18.51 -7.27 11.38
N HIS A 131 -19.11 -8.34 11.90
CA HIS A 131 -18.41 -9.54 12.40
C HIS A 131 -17.23 -9.24 13.35
N GLY A 132 -17.31 -8.15 14.12
CA GLY A 132 -16.24 -7.74 15.04
C GLY A 132 -15.04 -7.04 14.38
N LEU A 133 -15.14 -6.67 13.10
CA LEU A 133 -14.13 -5.90 12.37
C LEU A 133 -13.89 -4.55 13.07
N LYS A 134 -12.62 -4.26 13.39
CA LYS A 134 -12.19 -3.04 14.07
C LYS A 134 -10.91 -2.53 13.44
N LEU A 135 -10.76 -1.20 13.44
CA LEU A 135 -9.52 -0.55 13.05
C LEU A 135 -8.42 -0.99 14.00
N PHE A 136 -7.40 -1.63 13.44
CA PHE A 136 -6.17 -2.00 14.13
C PHE A 136 -5.18 -0.84 14.04
N GLU A 137 -4.91 -0.31 12.84
CA GLU A 137 -3.89 0.73 12.64
C GLU A 137 -4.32 1.73 11.56
N ARG A 138 -3.91 2.99 11.74
CA ARG A 138 -4.09 4.05 10.74
C ARG A 138 -2.72 4.44 10.20
N LEU A 139 -2.51 4.12 8.93
CA LEU A 139 -1.30 4.48 8.21
C LEU A 139 -1.59 5.58 7.19
N PHE A 140 -0.53 6.24 6.77
CA PHE A 140 -0.54 7.37 5.85
C PHE A 140 0.44 7.09 4.73
N TRP A 141 -0.04 7.02 3.49
CA TRP A 141 0.82 6.88 2.33
C TRP A 141 1.11 8.24 1.71
N ASN A 142 2.36 8.67 1.80
CA ASN A 142 2.88 9.85 1.11
C ASN A 142 3.21 9.48 -0.35
N LYS A 143 2.34 9.89 -1.28
CA LYS A 143 2.44 9.67 -2.74
C LYS A 143 3.49 10.54 -3.44
N GLY A 144 4.26 11.33 -2.68
CA GLY A 144 5.28 12.20 -3.24
C GLY A 144 4.73 13.37 -4.07
N LYS A 145 4.72 13.25 -5.40
CA LYS A 145 4.38 14.34 -6.33
C LYS A 145 2.87 14.63 -6.32
N TYR A 146 2.50 15.89 -6.30
CA TYR A 146 1.10 16.35 -6.32
C TYR A 146 0.99 17.70 -7.04
N LEU A 147 -0.20 17.99 -7.55
CA LEU A 147 -0.54 19.32 -8.05
C LEU A 147 -1.22 20.12 -6.94
N ALA A 148 -0.57 21.19 -6.50
CA ALA A 148 -1.12 22.09 -5.50
C ALA A 148 -2.21 22.97 -6.12
N HIS A 149 -3.32 23.16 -5.41
CA HIS A 149 -4.20 24.28 -5.70
C HIS A 149 -3.61 25.55 -5.06
N PRO A 150 -3.58 26.73 -5.72
CA PRO A 150 -2.95 27.94 -5.19
C PRO A 150 -3.48 28.40 -3.82
N SER A 151 -4.71 28.03 -3.47
CA SER A 151 -5.34 28.39 -2.20
C SER A 151 -5.32 27.29 -1.12
N ARG A 152 -4.66 26.14 -1.35
CA ARG A 152 -4.67 25.00 -0.41
C ARG A 152 -3.33 24.29 -0.34
N PHE A 153 -3.06 23.66 0.80
CA PHE A 153 -1.91 22.76 0.93
C PHE A 153 -2.02 21.59 -0.02
N GLY A 154 -0.86 21.07 -0.37
CA GLY A 154 -0.74 19.88 -1.19
C GLY A 154 -1.25 18.62 -0.57
N ASP A 155 -2.18 17.95 -1.24
CA ASP A 155 -2.67 16.67 -0.78
C ASP A 155 -1.76 15.53 -1.25
N LYS A 156 -0.68 15.33 -0.49
CA LYS A 156 0.32 14.28 -0.74
C LYS A 156 -0.02 12.94 -0.11
N VAL A 157 -1.01 12.89 0.77
CA VAL A 157 -1.22 11.76 1.66
C VAL A 157 -2.53 11.07 1.31
N GLU A 158 -2.52 9.74 1.24
CA GLU A 158 -3.73 8.93 1.32
C GLU A 158 -3.76 8.16 2.63
N TYR A 159 -4.97 7.84 3.09
CA TYR A 159 -5.15 7.02 4.28
C TYR A 159 -5.09 5.54 3.90
N LEU A 160 -4.42 4.77 4.75
CA LEU A 160 -4.40 3.32 4.72
C LEU A 160 -4.93 2.83 6.07
N PHE A 161 -6.18 2.41 6.09
CA PHE A 161 -6.79 1.88 7.30
C PHE A 161 -6.66 0.36 7.32
N TRP A 162 -5.98 -0.15 8.34
CA TRP A 162 -5.82 -1.57 8.56
C TRP A 162 -6.81 -2.03 9.61
N PHE A 163 -7.79 -2.83 9.21
CA PHE A 163 -8.79 -3.46 10.08
C PHE A 163 -8.49 -4.94 10.31
N SER A 164 -8.96 -5.47 11.44
CA SER A 164 -8.93 -6.89 11.75
C SER A 164 -10.11 -7.27 12.64
N LYS A 165 -10.42 -8.57 12.71
CA LYS A 165 -11.49 -9.08 13.60
C LYS A 165 -10.98 -9.50 14.98
N SER A 166 -9.68 -9.70 15.13
CA SER A 166 -9.10 -10.20 16.37
C SER A 166 -7.72 -9.60 16.65
N LYS A 167 -7.34 -9.67 17.94
CA LYS A 167 -5.99 -9.31 18.38
C LYS A 167 -4.92 -10.29 17.86
N ASP A 168 -5.31 -11.52 17.55
CA ASP A 168 -4.46 -12.64 17.11
C ASP A 168 -4.32 -12.69 15.57
N ARG A 169 -4.46 -11.54 14.91
CA ARG A 169 -4.29 -11.39 13.46
C ARG A 169 -2.88 -11.76 13.02
N LYS A 170 -2.74 -12.26 11.78
CA LYS A 170 -1.44 -12.40 11.14
C LYS A 170 -0.80 -11.01 10.97
N PHE A 171 0.43 -10.87 11.44
CA PHE A 171 1.20 -9.63 11.37
C PHE A 171 2.70 -9.93 11.34
N ASN A 172 3.21 -10.12 10.13
CA ASN A 172 4.60 -10.43 9.83
C ASN A 172 5.41 -9.13 9.76
N ILE A 173 5.91 -8.68 10.90
CA ILE A 173 6.58 -7.37 11.00
C ILE A 173 7.97 -7.36 10.36
N ASP A 174 8.67 -8.49 10.32
CA ASP A 174 10.06 -8.54 9.85
C ASP A 174 10.19 -8.24 8.34
N PRO A 175 9.35 -8.83 7.44
CA PRO A 175 9.33 -8.45 6.03
C PRO A 175 8.91 -6.99 5.75
N MET A 176 8.37 -6.29 6.75
CA MET A 176 7.93 -4.89 6.65
C MET A 176 9.00 -3.91 7.17
N ARG A 177 10.16 -4.40 7.60
CA ARG A 177 11.22 -3.55 8.12
C ARG A 177 11.82 -2.65 7.04
N LEU A 178 12.20 -1.46 7.47
CA LEU A 178 12.79 -0.42 6.63
C LEU A 178 14.30 -0.40 6.84
N GLU A 179 15.05 -0.06 5.81
CA GLU A 179 16.48 0.18 5.96
C GLU A 179 16.72 1.27 7.01
N TYR A 180 17.74 1.08 7.86
CA TYR A 180 18.12 2.11 8.81
C TYR A 180 18.75 3.30 8.07
N ASP A 181 18.34 4.52 8.44
CA ASP A 181 19.12 5.70 8.07
C ASP A 181 20.55 5.59 8.61
N SER A 182 21.54 5.97 7.81
CA SER A 182 22.96 5.90 8.16
C SER A 182 23.30 6.65 9.47
N LYS A 183 22.58 7.72 9.82
CA LYS A 183 22.74 8.43 11.11
C LYS A 183 22.15 7.63 12.25
N SER A 184 21.07 6.89 12.02
CA SER A 184 20.46 5.98 13.01
C SER A 184 21.43 4.84 13.36
N VAL A 185 22.06 4.22 12.36
CA VAL A 185 23.11 3.20 12.59
C VAL A 185 24.25 3.78 13.42
N LYS A 186 24.82 4.92 13.00
CA LYS A 186 25.88 5.63 13.74
C LYS A 186 25.47 6.05 15.15
N ARG A 187 24.17 6.28 15.40
CA ARG A 187 23.64 6.60 16.74
C ARG A 187 23.56 5.35 17.61
N MET A 188 23.21 4.20 17.05
CA MET A 188 23.14 2.92 17.78
C MET A 188 24.52 2.41 18.20
N GLU A 189 25.56 2.78 17.45
CA GLU A 189 26.96 2.53 17.84
C GLU A 189 27.40 3.34 19.09
N ARG A 190 26.65 4.38 19.46
CA ARG A 190 26.96 5.20 20.64
C ARG A 190 26.50 4.47 21.90
N PRO A 191 27.28 4.55 22.99
CA PRO A 191 26.83 4.04 24.29
C PRO A 191 25.53 4.69 24.74
N LEU A 192 24.58 3.89 25.23
CA LEU A 192 23.43 4.43 25.95
C LEU A 192 23.84 4.93 27.33
N LEU A 193 23.24 6.05 27.73
CA LEU A 193 23.33 6.56 29.09
C LEU A 193 22.50 5.65 29.99
N LYS A 194 23.15 4.88 30.87
CA LYS A 194 22.44 4.20 31.96
C LYS A 194 22.24 5.24 33.07
N ARG A 195 21.00 5.70 33.25
CA ARG A 195 20.64 6.59 34.36
C ARG A 195 20.39 5.73 35.59
N PHE A 196 21.15 5.91 36.66
CA PHE A 196 20.85 5.33 37.96
C PHE A 196 20.97 6.39 39.05
N VAL A 197 20.10 6.30 40.04
CA VAL A 197 20.09 7.17 41.22
C VAL A 197 20.98 6.49 42.26
N ARG A 198 22.02 7.19 42.72
CA ARG A 198 22.82 6.71 43.87
C ARG A 198 21.97 6.75 45.14
N ASP A 199 22.32 5.99 46.16
CA ASP A 199 21.66 6.05 47.48
C ASP A 199 21.69 7.46 48.11
N SER A 200 22.60 8.33 47.64
CA SER A 200 22.71 9.75 48.00
C SER A 200 21.69 10.67 47.30
N GLY A 201 20.85 10.15 46.39
CA GLY A 201 19.90 10.92 45.59
C GLY A 201 20.50 11.64 44.37
N GLU A 202 21.80 11.49 44.13
CA GLU A 202 22.50 12.12 43.02
C GLU A 202 22.32 11.31 41.73
N GLU A 203 21.79 11.94 40.68
CA GLU A 203 21.73 11.33 39.34
C GLU A 203 23.12 11.36 38.70
N VAL A 204 23.70 10.19 38.44
CA VAL A 204 24.99 10.10 37.75
C VAL A 204 24.81 9.45 36.38
N THR A 205 25.44 10.06 35.39
CA THR A 205 25.40 9.62 33.99
C THR A 205 26.73 8.95 33.66
N GLU A 206 26.74 7.63 33.42
CA GLU A 206 27.95 6.90 33.03
C GLU A 206 27.87 6.46 31.55
N TYR A 207 28.95 6.69 30.80
CA TYR A 207 29.09 6.30 29.39
C TYR A 207 29.82 4.95 29.30
N LYS A 208 29.12 3.85 29.00
CA LYS A 208 29.77 2.55 28.68
C LYS A 208 29.69 2.23 27.20
N LYS A 209 30.79 2.43 26.47
CA LYS A 209 30.93 1.98 25.06
C LYS A 209 30.72 0.45 25.01
N GLY A 210 29.69 -0.01 24.29
CA GLY A 210 29.37 -1.43 24.14
C GLY A 210 28.84 -2.13 25.40
N GLY A 211 28.29 -1.40 26.38
CA GLY A 211 27.67 -2.01 27.56
C GLY A 211 26.32 -2.69 27.28
N GLU A 212 25.87 -3.54 28.20
CA GLU A 212 24.48 -4.05 28.26
C GLU A 212 23.49 -2.89 28.12
N GLY A 213 22.68 -2.92 27.04
CA GLY A 213 21.78 -1.83 26.65
C GLY A 213 22.16 -1.13 25.35
N SER A 214 23.34 -1.39 24.78
CA SER A 214 23.59 -1.02 23.37
C SER A 214 22.68 -1.85 22.46
N TRP A 215 21.80 -1.18 21.70
CA TRP A 215 20.92 -1.87 20.76
C TRP A 215 21.74 -2.28 19.55
N ALA A 216 21.84 -3.59 19.29
CA ALA A 216 22.28 -4.07 17.99
C ALA A 216 21.16 -3.79 16.97
N PRO A 217 21.48 -3.21 15.79
CA PRO A 217 20.50 -3.06 14.73
C PRO A 217 19.98 -4.45 14.33
N ASN A 218 18.68 -4.58 14.11
CA ASN A 218 18.13 -5.82 13.56
C ASN A 218 18.65 -5.95 12.12
N PRO A 219 19.19 -7.11 11.71
CA PRO A 219 19.75 -7.28 10.37
C PRO A 219 18.73 -7.01 9.25
N GLU A 220 17.44 -7.23 9.51
CA GLU A 220 16.34 -6.99 8.57
C GLU A 220 15.88 -5.51 8.54
N GLY A 221 16.38 -4.67 9.46
CA GLY A 221 16.15 -3.22 9.47
C GLY A 221 15.29 -2.69 10.62
N ALA A 222 14.99 -1.39 10.53
CA ALA A 222 14.14 -0.64 11.43
C ALA A 222 12.70 -1.15 11.39
N LEU A 223 12.01 -1.09 12.53
CA LEU A 223 10.57 -1.33 12.57
C LEU A 223 9.83 -0.33 11.66
N PRO A 224 8.74 -0.77 11.01
CA PRO A 224 7.95 0.09 10.13
C PRO A 224 7.31 1.28 10.86
N SER A 225 7.07 2.35 10.11
CA SER A 225 6.37 3.56 10.57
C SER A 225 4.93 3.61 10.05
N VAL A 226 4.06 4.35 10.77
CA VAL A 226 2.71 4.66 10.31
C VAL A 226 2.70 5.61 9.11
N LEU A 227 3.81 6.29 8.83
CA LEU A 227 4.01 7.05 7.60
C LEU A 227 4.78 6.18 6.60
N ILE A 228 4.11 5.81 5.51
CA ILE A 228 4.68 5.05 4.40
C ILE A 228 5.06 6.03 3.30
N GLU A 229 6.32 6.00 2.90
CA GLU A 229 6.85 6.91 1.88
C GLU A 229 7.35 6.10 0.71
N GLU A 230 6.94 6.51 -0.49
CA GLU A 230 7.23 5.79 -1.74
C GLU A 230 8.74 5.59 -2.00
N GLY A 231 9.58 6.46 -1.43
CA GLY A 231 11.04 6.36 -1.47
C GLY A 231 11.70 5.70 -0.26
N ALA A 232 11.07 5.61 0.91
CA ALA A 232 11.70 5.04 2.11
C ALA A 232 11.80 3.50 2.09
N MET A 233 11.27 2.86 1.04
CA MET A 233 11.45 1.44 0.73
C MET A 233 12.80 1.21 0.02
N HIS A 234 13.89 1.74 0.59
CA HIS A 234 15.24 1.83 0.01
C HIS A 234 16.05 0.53 -0.10
N HIS A 235 15.43 -0.66 0.05
CA HIS A 235 16.05 -1.95 -0.30
C HIS A 235 16.38 -2.10 -1.81
N VAL A 236 16.37 -0.99 -2.57
CA VAL A 236 16.50 -0.92 -4.03
C VAL A 236 17.57 0.09 -4.42
N ARG A 237 18.55 -0.37 -5.23
CA ARG A 237 19.47 0.51 -5.97
C ARG A 237 18.67 1.39 -6.94
N PRO A 238 19.05 2.66 -7.16
CA PRO A 238 18.36 3.54 -8.10
C PRO A 238 18.23 2.88 -9.47
N ILE A 239 17.06 2.99 -10.08
CA ILE A 239 16.83 2.55 -11.46
C ILE A 239 17.64 3.51 -12.35
N VAL A 240 18.81 3.06 -12.79
CA VAL A 240 19.39 3.58 -14.04
C VAL A 240 18.54 2.94 -15.14
N GLU A 241 17.56 3.68 -15.64
CA GLU A 241 16.83 3.25 -16.83
C GLU A 241 17.83 3.29 -17.98
N GLU A 242 18.33 2.12 -18.41
CA GLU A 242 18.95 1.97 -19.72
C GLU A 242 17.86 2.18 -20.78
N LEU A 243 17.46 3.45 -20.95
CA LEU A 243 16.55 3.85 -22.02
C LEU A 243 17.32 3.74 -23.34
N PRO A 244 16.73 3.14 -24.39
CA PRO A 244 17.33 3.12 -25.70
C PRO A 244 17.69 4.54 -26.16
N GLU A 245 18.85 4.66 -26.80
CA GLU A 245 19.34 5.90 -27.38
C GLU A 245 18.28 6.48 -28.33
N GLY A 246 17.81 7.70 -28.06
CA GLY A 246 16.71 8.33 -28.81
C GLY A 246 15.34 8.32 -28.12
N THR A 247 15.23 7.81 -26.89
CA THR A 247 13.99 7.92 -26.10
C THR A 247 13.76 9.37 -25.66
N ILE A 248 12.73 10.02 -26.23
CA ILE A 248 12.32 11.38 -25.84
C ILE A 248 11.30 11.28 -24.70
N LEU A 249 11.70 11.72 -23.51
CA LEU A 249 10.79 11.90 -22.37
C LEU A 249 10.03 13.22 -22.56
N ILE A 250 8.73 13.12 -22.85
CA ILE A 250 7.86 14.30 -22.99
C ILE A 250 7.31 14.65 -21.61
N THR A 251 7.83 15.72 -21.00
CA THR A 251 7.18 16.39 -19.86
C THR A 251 6.21 17.44 -20.40
N GLU A 252 4.98 17.47 -19.93
CA GLU A 252 3.99 18.44 -20.41
C GLU A 252 4.39 19.89 -20.08
N ARG A 253 4.59 20.64 -21.18
CA ARG A 253 4.71 22.09 -21.37
C ARG A 253 6.06 22.76 -21.09
N LEU A 254 6.76 23.04 -22.19
CA LEU A 254 7.79 24.07 -22.30
C LEU A 254 7.22 25.19 -23.18
N ASP A 255 6.87 26.32 -22.55
CA ASP A 255 6.96 27.60 -23.25
C ASP A 255 8.44 27.99 -23.25
N SER A 256 8.94 28.27 -24.44
CA SER A 256 10.32 28.62 -24.75
C SER A 256 10.71 29.96 -24.12
N GLU A 257 11.76 29.98 -23.31
CA GLU A 257 12.99 30.76 -23.51
C GLU A 257 13.81 30.85 -22.21
N ASN A 258 15.10 30.50 -22.32
CA ASN A 258 16.17 30.54 -21.31
C ASN A 258 16.16 29.50 -20.19
N ILE A 259 16.94 28.42 -20.39
CA ILE A 259 17.34 27.49 -19.33
C ILE A 259 18.87 27.50 -19.24
N GLU A 260 19.39 27.89 -18.08
CA GLU A 260 20.81 27.72 -17.73
C GLU A 260 20.98 26.41 -16.95
N LEU A 261 21.89 25.54 -17.42
CA LEU A 261 22.20 24.26 -16.81
C LEU A 261 23.14 24.45 -15.63
N VAL A 262 22.61 24.37 -14.40
CA VAL A 262 23.43 24.26 -13.19
C VAL A 262 23.65 22.79 -12.88
N GLN A 263 24.90 22.32 -13.00
CA GLN A 263 25.29 20.99 -12.50
C GLN A 263 25.56 21.06 -10.99
N PRO A 264 24.84 20.30 -10.16
CA PRO A 264 25.08 20.27 -8.71
C PRO A 264 26.44 19.63 -8.40
N LYS A 265 27.16 20.19 -7.42
CA LYS A 265 28.43 19.64 -6.92
C LYS A 265 28.23 18.99 -5.56
N ILE A 266 29.00 17.93 -5.29
CA ILE A 266 29.02 17.24 -4.00
C ILE A 266 29.44 18.26 -2.91
N GLY A 267 28.53 18.56 -1.99
CA GLY A 267 28.73 19.53 -0.91
C GLY A 267 27.64 20.60 -0.81
N ASP A 268 26.74 20.70 -1.77
CA ASP A 268 25.60 21.61 -1.67
C ASP A 268 24.62 21.12 -0.59
N SER A 269 24.54 21.90 0.49
CA SER A 269 23.80 21.59 1.72
C SER A 269 22.32 21.92 1.58
N PRO A 270 21.41 21.10 2.13
CA PRO A 270 20.14 21.61 2.61
C PRO A 270 20.10 21.56 4.14
N HIS A 271 19.93 22.74 4.75
CA HIS A 271 19.46 22.86 6.12
C HIS A 271 18.05 22.28 6.27
N PRO A 272 17.67 21.89 7.51
CA PRO A 272 16.70 20.84 7.76
C PRO A 272 15.26 21.34 7.72
N SER A 273 14.37 20.51 7.21
CA SER A 273 12.98 20.47 7.67
C SER A 273 12.58 19.02 7.90
N THR A 274 11.78 18.80 8.94
CA THR A 274 11.38 17.49 9.47
C THR A 274 10.32 16.82 8.59
N ILE A 275 10.59 16.68 7.29
CA ILE A 275 9.67 16.02 6.35
C ILE A 275 10.52 15.34 5.29
N VAL A 276 10.48 14.01 5.27
CA VAL A 276 11.06 13.21 4.18
C VAL A 276 10.26 13.50 2.92
N THR A 277 10.97 13.84 1.85
CA THR A 277 10.40 14.18 0.55
C THR A 277 11.03 13.29 -0.49
N ILE A 278 10.28 12.32 -1.05
CA ILE A 278 10.77 11.46 -2.13
C ILE A 278 9.62 11.23 -3.15
N GLY A 279 9.97 11.21 -4.43
CA GLY A 279 9.06 11.33 -5.58
C GLY A 279 8.31 10.06 -6.01
N SER A 280 7.30 10.25 -6.85
CA SER A 280 6.33 9.23 -7.26
C SER A 280 6.81 8.28 -8.36
N GLU A 281 6.64 6.97 -8.15
CA GLU A 281 6.72 5.88 -9.14
C GLU A 281 5.35 5.60 -9.79
N THR A 282 4.41 6.54 -9.78
CA THR A 282 3.14 6.41 -10.53
C THR A 282 3.41 6.38 -12.04
N ARG A 283 3.74 5.20 -12.57
CA ARG A 283 3.70 4.94 -14.00
C ARG A 283 2.23 4.88 -14.41
N ARG A 284 1.76 5.93 -15.09
CA ARG A 284 0.52 5.86 -15.85
C ARG A 284 0.72 4.82 -16.94
N ILE A 285 0.16 3.63 -16.77
CA ILE A 285 0.01 2.68 -17.88
C ILE A 285 -0.85 3.40 -18.92
N ALA A 286 -0.29 3.63 -20.11
CA ALA A 286 -0.97 4.35 -21.16
C ALA A 286 -2.30 3.64 -21.49
N GLY A 287 -3.42 4.35 -21.29
CA GLY A 287 -4.69 4.03 -21.93
C GLY A 287 -5.70 3.16 -21.20
N ASN A 288 -5.93 3.30 -19.88
CA ASN A 288 -7.32 3.45 -19.36
C ASN A 288 -7.53 3.44 -17.83
N HIS A 289 -6.55 3.18 -16.95
CA HIS A 289 -6.85 3.18 -15.50
C HIS A 289 -6.41 4.46 -14.77
N VAL A 290 -7.37 5.16 -14.17
CA VAL A 290 -7.14 6.33 -13.31
C VAL A 290 -6.96 5.84 -11.87
N ALA A 291 -5.78 6.05 -11.27
CA ALA A 291 -5.41 5.72 -9.88
C ALA A 291 -5.14 4.22 -9.58
N VAL A 292 -3.91 3.77 -9.88
CA VAL A 292 -3.37 2.46 -9.47
C VAL A 292 -2.36 2.67 -8.34
N TYR A 293 -2.47 1.95 -7.21
CA TYR A 293 -1.43 1.98 -6.18
C TYR A 293 -0.18 1.16 -6.62
N PRO A 294 1.04 1.51 -6.16
CA PRO A 294 2.27 0.83 -6.55
C PRO A 294 2.35 -0.62 -6.08
N GLU A 295 3.05 -1.46 -6.85
CA GLU A 295 3.33 -2.87 -6.50
C GLU A 295 4.09 -3.01 -5.18
N ARG A 296 4.98 -2.06 -4.85
CA ARG A 296 5.68 -2.07 -3.56
C ARG A 296 4.74 -1.89 -2.38
N LEU A 297 3.73 -1.02 -2.51
CA LEU A 297 2.73 -0.84 -1.46
C LEU A 297 1.94 -2.13 -1.25
N ALA A 298 1.54 -2.79 -2.35
CA ALA A 298 0.89 -4.09 -2.28
C ALA A 298 1.79 -5.16 -1.64
N SER A 299 3.07 -5.22 -2.04
CA SER A 299 4.03 -6.20 -1.52
C SER A 299 4.28 -6.03 -0.03
N TYR A 300 4.39 -4.79 0.44
CA TYR A 300 4.57 -4.46 1.84
C TYR A 300 3.45 -5.05 2.71
N PHE A 301 2.21 -4.85 2.29
CA PHE A 301 1.05 -5.32 3.04
C PHE A 301 0.73 -6.81 2.85
N ILE A 302 0.92 -7.35 1.64
CA ILE A 302 0.73 -8.78 1.39
C ILE A 302 1.72 -9.58 2.23
N GLN A 303 3.00 -9.23 2.25
CA GLN A 303 3.99 -9.91 3.10
C GLN A 303 3.68 -9.72 4.59
N GLY A 304 3.26 -8.52 4.98
CA GLY A 304 2.96 -8.16 6.36
C GLY A 304 1.72 -8.84 6.94
N ALA A 305 0.75 -9.23 6.13
CA ALA A 305 -0.54 -9.75 6.59
C ALA A 305 -0.83 -11.19 6.16
N THR A 306 0.05 -11.82 5.39
CA THR A 306 -0.16 -13.18 4.86
C THR A 306 1.13 -14.00 4.82
N ASP A 307 0.97 -15.32 4.76
CA ASP A 307 2.01 -16.31 4.50
C ASP A 307 1.88 -16.89 3.08
N VAL A 308 2.82 -17.74 2.65
CA VAL A 308 2.71 -18.48 1.38
C VAL A 308 1.42 -19.32 1.37
N ASP A 309 0.80 -19.47 0.20
CA ASP A 309 -0.48 -20.17 -0.04
C ASP A 309 -1.75 -19.53 0.54
N ASP A 310 -1.63 -18.47 1.36
CA ASP A 310 -2.77 -17.67 1.81
C ASP A 310 -3.50 -17.00 0.64
N ILE A 311 -4.75 -16.60 0.88
CA ILE A 311 -5.63 -16.04 -0.14
C ILE A 311 -5.79 -14.53 0.04
N VAL A 312 -5.43 -13.78 -1.01
CA VAL A 312 -5.58 -12.32 -1.10
C VAL A 312 -6.75 -11.95 -2.02
N LEU A 313 -7.64 -11.07 -1.56
CA LEU A 313 -8.76 -10.54 -2.33
C LEU A 313 -8.58 -9.04 -2.60
N ASP A 314 -8.86 -8.61 -3.83
CA ASP A 314 -9.16 -7.21 -4.15
C ASP A 314 -10.54 -7.12 -4.86
N PRO A 315 -11.57 -6.54 -4.20
CA PRO A 315 -12.89 -6.35 -4.80
C PRO A 315 -12.97 -5.21 -5.83
N PHE A 316 -11.92 -4.40 -5.98
CA PHE A 316 -11.82 -3.33 -6.97
C PHE A 316 -10.48 -3.46 -7.71
N MET A 317 -10.31 -4.59 -8.39
CA MET A 317 -9.03 -5.10 -8.87
C MET A 317 -8.32 -4.17 -9.87
N GLY A 318 -9.08 -3.39 -10.65
CA GLY A 318 -8.53 -2.50 -11.66
C GLY A 318 -7.60 -3.26 -12.61
N THR A 319 -6.41 -2.72 -12.83
CA THR A 319 -5.38 -3.35 -13.66
C THR A 319 -4.58 -4.44 -12.95
N GLY A 320 -4.99 -4.92 -11.76
CA GLY A 320 -4.49 -6.19 -11.22
C GLY A 320 -3.29 -6.14 -10.29
N THR A 321 -2.87 -4.96 -9.80
CA THR A 321 -1.66 -4.84 -8.96
C THR A 321 -1.64 -5.83 -7.79
N THR A 322 -2.75 -5.98 -7.06
CA THR A 322 -2.82 -6.95 -5.94
C THR A 322 -2.65 -8.39 -6.41
N ALA A 323 -3.32 -8.82 -7.49
CA ALA A 323 -3.19 -10.17 -8.01
C ALA A 323 -1.78 -10.48 -8.51
N VAL A 324 -1.15 -9.54 -9.20
CA VAL A 324 0.22 -9.64 -9.72
C VAL A 324 1.19 -9.89 -8.57
N VAL A 325 1.13 -9.07 -7.53
CA VAL A 325 2.04 -9.14 -6.39
C VAL A 325 1.74 -10.37 -5.52
N ALA A 326 0.47 -10.69 -5.28
CA ALA A 326 0.09 -11.90 -4.55
C ALA A 326 0.67 -13.15 -5.22
N LYS A 327 0.52 -13.30 -6.55
CA LYS A 327 1.09 -14.42 -7.29
C LYS A 327 2.62 -14.44 -7.21
N ALA A 328 3.28 -13.29 -7.38
CA ALA A 328 4.75 -13.19 -7.31
C ALA A 328 5.29 -13.63 -5.94
N LEU A 329 4.56 -13.32 -4.87
CA LEU A 329 4.90 -13.71 -3.50
C LEU A 329 4.44 -15.14 -3.14
N GLY A 330 3.89 -15.92 -4.08
CA GLY A 330 3.42 -17.29 -3.80
C GLY A 330 2.11 -17.36 -2.99
N ARG A 331 1.30 -16.31 -3.00
CA ARG A 331 -0.07 -16.31 -2.46
C ARG A 331 -1.06 -16.65 -3.56
N LYS A 332 -2.21 -17.17 -3.16
CA LYS A 332 -3.38 -17.26 -4.04
C LYS A 332 -4.07 -15.91 -4.08
N TYR A 333 -4.74 -15.62 -5.19
CA TYR A 333 -5.52 -14.39 -5.32
C TYR A 333 -6.93 -14.66 -5.81
N ILE A 334 -7.84 -13.73 -5.53
CA ILE A 334 -9.12 -13.63 -6.21
C ILE A 334 -9.48 -12.16 -6.36
N GLY A 335 -10.20 -11.80 -7.42
CA GLY A 335 -10.52 -10.41 -7.68
C GLY A 335 -11.77 -10.20 -8.50
N PHE A 336 -12.26 -8.98 -8.43
CA PHE A 336 -13.43 -8.54 -9.19
C PHE A 336 -13.20 -7.14 -9.77
N ASP A 337 -13.70 -6.92 -10.97
CA ASP A 337 -13.83 -5.59 -11.55
C ASP A 337 -15.03 -5.55 -12.50
N GLN A 338 -15.74 -4.42 -12.56
CA GLN A 338 -16.90 -4.29 -13.47
C GLN A 338 -16.47 -4.07 -14.93
N VAL A 339 -15.25 -3.60 -15.16
CA VAL A 339 -14.74 -3.28 -16.50
C VAL A 339 -13.97 -4.47 -17.05
N GLU A 340 -14.52 -5.12 -18.07
CA GLU A 340 -13.90 -6.30 -18.71
C GLU A 340 -12.49 -6.02 -19.23
N GLU A 341 -12.25 -4.84 -19.80
CA GLU A 341 -10.93 -4.42 -20.28
C GLU A 341 -9.88 -4.34 -19.16
N TYR A 342 -10.30 -3.93 -17.95
CA TYR A 342 -9.42 -3.94 -16.78
C TYR A 342 -9.10 -5.36 -16.35
N VAL A 343 -10.09 -6.25 -16.31
CA VAL A 343 -9.89 -7.68 -16.01
C VAL A 343 -8.93 -8.32 -17.01
N LYS A 344 -9.09 -8.03 -18.31
CA LYS A 344 -8.18 -8.50 -19.35
C LYS A 344 -6.74 -8.00 -19.11
N THR A 345 -6.58 -6.69 -18.92
CA THR A 345 -5.27 -6.07 -18.62
C THR A 345 -4.64 -6.67 -17.36
N ALA A 346 -5.44 -6.91 -16.32
CA ALA A 346 -4.99 -7.48 -15.07
C ALA A 346 -4.48 -8.92 -15.26
N MET A 347 -5.21 -9.76 -16.00
CA MET A 347 -4.79 -11.13 -16.28
C MET A 347 -3.50 -11.20 -17.11
N GLU A 348 -3.35 -10.31 -18.11
CA GLU A 348 -2.10 -10.18 -18.87
C GLU A 348 -0.91 -9.79 -17.97
N ARG A 349 -1.12 -8.83 -17.05
CA ARG A 349 -0.09 -8.47 -16.07
C ARG A 349 0.24 -9.63 -15.12
N VAL A 350 -0.75 -10.40 -14.68
CA VAL A 350 -0.52 -11.55 -13.81
C VAL A 350 0.31 -12.64 -14.53
N GLU A 351 0.17 -12.79 -15.84
CA GLU A 351 1.00 -13.69 -16.66
C GLU A 351 2.43 -13.15 -16.82
N ASN A 352 2.59 -11.85 -17.07
CA ASN A 352 3.88 -11.20 -17.27
C ASN A 352 4.69 -10.98 -15.97
N GLY A 353 4.01 -10.94 -14.82
CA GLY A 353 4.62 -10.69 -13.52
C GLY A 353 4.73 -9.20 -13.16
N PRO A 354 5.23 -8.90 -11.93
CA PRO A 354 5.38 -7.54 -11.43
C PRO A 354 6.41 -6.76 -12.25
N TYR A 355 6.27 -5.44 -12.30
CA TYR A 355 7.29 -4.54 -12.84
C TYR A 355 8.50 -4.40 -11.92
N VAL A 356 8.32 -4.62 -10.60
CA VAL A 356 9.41 -4.60 -9.62
C VAL A 356 10.34 -5.81 -9.84
N LYS A 357 11.57 -5.56 -10.29
CA LYS A 357 12.57 -6.60 -10.60
C LYS A 357 12.83 -7.56 -9.45
N ASP A 358 12.89 -7.06 -8.21
CA ASP A 358 13.15 -7.92 -7.03
C ASP A 358 12.01 -8.91 -6.77
N LEU A 359 10.80 -8.61 -7.24
CA LEU A 359 9.65 -9.53 -7.21
C LEU A 359 9.57 -10.43 -8.45
N GLN A 360 10.38 -10.18 -9.49
CA GLN A 360 10.50 -11.04 -10.67
C GLN A 360 11.41 -12.25 -10.37
N ASP A 361 12.44 -12.06 -9.54
CA ASP A 361 13.41 -13.09 -9.17
C ASP A 361 13.26 -13.52 -7.69
N VAL A 362 12.26 -14.35 -7.40
CA VAL A 362 11.96 -14.90 -6.04
C VAL A 362 13.04 -15.88 -5.52
N LYS A 363 14.28 -15.79 -6.02
CA LYS A 363 15.43 -16.63 -5.60
C LYS A 363 16.61 -15.86 -5.03
N ALA A 364 16.59 -14.53 -5.00
CA ALA A 364 17.68 -13.78 -4.39
C ALA A 364 17.46 -13.66 -2.86
N PRO A 365 18.39 -14.16 -2.02
CA PRO A 365 18.33 -13.88 -0.59
C PRO A 365 18.51 -12.39 -0.34
N SER A 366 17.86 -11.86 0.70
CA SER A 366 18.09 -10.50 1.20
C SER A 366 19.61 -10.27 1.39
N PRO A 367 20.16 -9.11 0.97
CA PRO A 367 21.56 -8.81 1.21
C PRO A 367 21.83 -8.85 2.72
N SER A 368 22.86 -9.58 3.12
CA SER A 368 23.31 -9.66 4.49
C SER A 368 24.16 -8.44 4.83
N LEU A 369 24.21 -8.04 6.12
CA LEU A 369 25.14 -7.00 6.59
C LEU A 369 26.62 -7.33 6.26
N SER A 370 26.95 -8.61 6.07
CA SER A 370 28.28 -9.05 5.61
C SER A 370 28.64 -8.58 4.20
N ASP A 371 27.64 -8.36 3.34
CA ASP A 371 27.87 -7.93 1.95
C ASP A 371 28.32 -6.46 1.86
N TRP A 372 28.09 -5.70 2.93
CA TRP A 372 28.43 -4.28 3.05
C TRP A 372 29.65 -4.01 3.94
N THR A 373 30.15 -5.02 4.66
CA THR A 373 31.31 -4.88 5.56
C THR A 373 32.66 -5.19 4.90
N THR A 374 32.67 -5.58 3.62
CA THR A 374 33.91 -5.75 2.82
C THR A 374 34.36 -4.48 2.09
N LEU A 375 34.27 -3.30 2.72
CA LEU A 375 35.23 -2.24 2.43
C LEU A 375 36.51 -2.59 3.17
N LYS A 376 37.29 -3.51 2.59
CA LYS A 376 38.66 -3.78 3.03
C LYS A 376 39.45 -2.48 2.93
N GLU A 377 40.11 -2.18 4.03
CA GLU A 377 41.16 -1.19 4.18
C GLU A 377 42.13 -1.29 3.00
N GLU A 378 42.14 -0.28 2.12
CA GLU A 378 43.31 0.01 1.30
C GLU A 378 44.13 1.06 2.05
N SER A 379 45.29 0.59 2.51
CA SER A 379 46.40 1.33 3.13
C SER A 379 47.10 2.26 2.15
#